data_AF-A0A957AB47-F1
#
_entry.id   AF-A0A957AB47-F1
#
_cell.length_a   1.000
_cell.length_b   1.000
_cell.length_c   1.000
_cell.angle_alpha   90.00
_cell.angle_beta   90.00
_cell.angle_gamma   90.00
#
_symmetry.space_group_name_H-M   'P 1'
#
loop_
_entity.id
_entity.type
_entity.pdbx_description
1 polymer ?
#
loop_
_entity_poly.entity_id
_entity_poly.type
_entity_poly.pdbx_seq_one_letter_code
_entity_poly.pdbx_strand_id
1 'polypeptide(L)' 'MEKFAIVDFEEPHLDTAGALLASRHRAERRRFPLLPERYEDAAETRELVRAAMGYAEGVAAVDGDG' A
#
# COMPACT_ATOMS: atom_id res chain seq x y z
N MET A 1 4.28 -11.78 -21.89
CA MET A 1 4.89 -10.85 -20.92
C MET A 1 3.84 -9.80 -20.67
N GLU A 2 3.20 -9.83 -19.51
CA GLU A 2 2.27 -8.77 -19.12
C GLU A 2 3.04 -7.45 -19.09
N LYS A 3 2.46 -6.41 -19.68
CA LYS A 3 3.07 -5.09 -19.78
C LYS A 3 2.51 -4.25 -18.65
N PHE A 4 3.34 -4.00 -17.64
CA PHE A 4 3.01 -3.04 -16.60
C PHE A 4 3.03 -1.61 -17.17
N ALA A 5 2.11 -0.78 -16.69
CA ALA A 5 2.14 0.67 -16.88
C ALA A 5 2.46 1.34 -15.54
N ILE A 6 3.26 2.40 -15.60
CA ILE A 6 3.47 3.30 -14.46
C ILE A 6 2.51 4.47 -14.62
N VAL A 7 1.68 4.69 -13.61
CA VAL A 7 0.66 5.75 -13.59
C VAL A 7 0.78 6.56 -12.30
N ASP A 8 0.18 7.74 -12.27
CA ASP A 8 0.11 8.54 -11.06
C ASP A 8 -0.73 7.83 -9.99
N PHE A 9 -0.32 7.98 -8.72
CA PHE A 9 -1.03 7.35 -7.61
C PHE A 9 -2.26 8.16 -7.22
N GLU A 10 -3.44 7.65 -7.58
CA GLU A 10 -4.74 8.25 -7.24
C GLU A 10 -5.55 7.43 -6.21
N GLU A 11 -6.68 8.01 -5.75
CA GLU A 11 -7.57 7.39 -4.75
C GLU A 11 -8.01 5.95 -5.08
N PRO A 12 -8.27 5.55 -6.33
CA PRO A 12 -8.61 4.16 -6.66
C PRO A 12 -7.54 3.12 -6.26
N HIS A 13 -6.28 3.54 -6.09
CA HIS A 13 -5.19 2.63 -5.72
C HIS A 13 -5.08 2.41 -4.20
N LEU A 14 -5.85 3.13 -3.38
CA LEU A 14 -5.71 3.13 -1.92
C LEU A 14 -5.92 1.75 -1.30
N ASP A 15 -6.90 0.99 -1.78
CA ASP A 15 -7.21 -0.33 -1.22
C ASP A 15 -6.05 -1.32 -1.46
N THR A 16 -5.53 -1.36 -2.69
CA THR A 16 -4.38 -2.18 -3.06
C THR A 16 -3.11 -1.74 -2.34
N ALA A 17 -2.86 -0.44 -2.24
CA ALA A 17 -1.70 0.10 -1.53
C ALA A 17 -1.73 -0.19 -0.03
N GLY A 18 -2.91 -0.08 0.61
CA GLY A 18 -3.12 -0.48 2.00
C GLY A 18 -2.82 -1.96 2.19
N ALA A 19 -3.38 -2.83 1.34
CA ALA A 19 -3.10 -4.26 1.39
C ALA A 19 -1.59 -4.60 1.24
N LEU A 20 -0.89 -3.91 0.33
CA LEU A 20 0.56 -4.06 0.16
C LEU A 20 1.33 -3.65 1.42
N LEU A 21 1.00 -2.50 2.01
CA LEU A 21 1.64 -2.00 3.23
C LEU A 21 1.38 -2.92 4.42
N ALA A 22 0.14 -3.40 4.61
CA ALA A 22 -0.21 -4.35 5.65
C ALA A 22 0.54 -5.69 5.50
N SER A 23 0.65 -6.21 4.28
CA SER A 23 1.42 -7.42 3.99
C SER A 23 2.90 -7.25 4.32
N ARG A 24 3.48 -6.12 3.91
CA ARG A 24 4.86 -5.76 4.25
C ARG A 24 5.07 -5.68 5.76
N HIS A 25 4.17 -5.01 6.46
CA HIS A 25 4.24 -4.86 7.92
C HIS A 25 4.14 -6.22 8.64
N ARG A 26 3.24 -7.11 8.20
CA ARG A 26 3.16 -8.49 8.72
C ARG A 26 4.48 -9.25 8.55
N ALA A 27 5.15 -9.09 7.42
CA ALA A 27 6.46 -9.69 7.20
C ALA A 27 7.55 -9.07 8.09
N GLU A 28 7.51 -7.75 8.30
CA GLU A 28 8.44 -7.03 9.17
C GLU A 28 8.22 -7.39 10.66
N ARG A 29 6.98 -7.57 11.12
CA ARG A 29 6.66 -8.02 12.48
C ARG A 29 7.26 -9.38 12.83
N ARG A 30 7.41 -10.29 11.85
CA ARG A 30 8.12 -11.57 12.07
C ARG A 30 9.60 -11.36 12.43
N ARG A 31 10.21 -10.29 11.93
CA ARG A 31 11.60 -9.90 12.23
C ARG A 31 11.69 -9.02 13.47
N PHE A 32 10.66 -8.20 13.71
CA PHE A 32 10.58 -7.23 14.80
C PHE A 32 9.24 -7.36 15.54
N PRO A 33 9.09 -8.34 16.46
CA PRO A 33 7.79 -8.66 17.08
C PRO A 33 7.15 -7.52 17.89
N LEU A 34 7.92 -6.50 18.26
CA LEU A 34 7.44 -5.33 19.01
C LEU A 34 6.74 -4.27 18.14
N LEU A 35 6.79 -4.41 16.81
CA LEU A 35 6.06 -3.50 15.93
C LEU A 35 4.54 -3.62 16.15
N PRO A 36 3.74 -2.54 16.05
CA PRO A 36 2.31 -2.58 16.40
C PRO A 36 1.49 -3.52 15.51
N GLU A 37 0.59 -4.33 16.09
CA GLU A 37 -0.20 -5.31 15.33
C GLU A 37 -1.25 -4.68 14.40
N ARG A 38 -1.79 -3.52 14.79
CA ARG A 38 -2.85 -2.83 14.02
C ARG A 38 -2.47 -2.55 12.57
N TYR A 39 -1.18 -2.42 12.26
CA TYR A 39 -0.71 -2.19 10.89
C TYR A 39 -0.60 -3.46 10.05
N GLU A 40 -0.98 -4.63 10.58
CA GLU A 40 -1.25 -5.83 9.75
C GLU A 40 -2.65 -5.80 9.10
N ASP A 41 -3.50 -4.85 9.48
CA ASP A 41 -4.82 -4.61 8.91
C ASP A 41 -4.73 -3.71 7.67
N ALA A 42 -5.34 -4.15 6.57
CA ALA A 42 -5.41 -3.41 5.32
C ALA A 42 -6.24 -2.13 5.45
N ALA A 43 -7.28 -2.10 6.29
CA ALA A 43 -8.10 -0.91 6.49
C ALA A 43 -7.32 0.19 7.25
N GLU A 44 -6.60 -0.18 8.30
CA GLU A 44 -5.73 0.74 9.06
C GLU A 44 -4.64 1.33 8.17
N THR A 45 -3.99 0.49 7.37
CA THR A 45 -2.91 0.92 6.48
C THR A 45 -3.41 1.70 5.27
N ARG A 46 -4.61 1.43 4.75
CA ARG A 46 -5.27 2.25 3.73
C ARG A 46 -5.42 3.70 4.18
N GLU A 47 -5.88 3.93 5.41
CA GLU A 47 -6.03 5.29 5.94
C GLU A 47 -4.69 6.00 6.12
N LEU A 48 -3.62 5.27 6.46
CA LEU A 48 -2.27 5.83 6.48
C LEU A 48 -1.80 6.26 5.08
N VAL A 49 -2.07 5.45 4.05
CA VAL A 49 -1.72 5.80 2.67
C VAL A 49 -2.55 7.00 2.19
N ARG A 50 -3.85 7.06 2.52
CA ARG A 50 -4.70 8.22 2.24
C ARG A 50 -4.15 9.49 2.90
N ALA A 51 -3.74 9.41 4.17
CA ALA A 51 -3.10 10.52 4.84
C ALA A 51 -1.79 10.93 4.15
N ALA A 52 -1.03 9.97 3.61
CA ALA A 52 0.19 10.21 2.85
C ALA A 52 -0.03 10.98 1.54
N MET A 53 -1.09 10.67 0.82
CA MET A 53 -1.47 11.43 -0.39
C MET A 53 -1.71 12.92 -0.12
N GLY A 54 -2.09 13.29 1.11
CA GLY A 54 -2.29 14.69 1.49
C GLY A 54 -1.01 15.53 1.55
N TYR A 55 0.17 14.90 1.56
CA TYR A 55 1.45 15.60 1.66
C TYR A 55 2.54 15.10 0.68
N ALA A 56 2.26 14.06 -0.10
CA ALA A 56 3.21 13.48 -1.05
C ALA A 56 2.51 12.99 -2.32
N GLU A 57 3.16 13.21 -3.46
CA GLU A 57 2.82 12.57 -4.72
C GLU A 57 3.40 11.14 -4.75
N GLY A 58 2.80 10.28 -5.57
CA GLY A 58 3.23 8.88 -5.71
C GLY A 58 2.94 8.33 -7.09
N VAL A 59 3.43 7.12 -7.34
CA VAL A 59 3.19 6.37 -8.58
C VAL A 59 2.74 4.94 -8.25
N ALA A 60 1.89 4.38 -9.11
CA ALA A 60 1.48 2.98 -9.06
C ALA A 60 1.98 2.23 -10.30
N ALA A 61 2.37 0.98 -10.12
CA ALA A 61 2.56 0.04 -11.21
C ALA A 61 1.29 -0.80 -11.33
N VAL A 62 0.62 -0.75 -12.48
CA VAL A 62 -0.63 -1.47 -12.74
C VAL A 62 -0.44 -2.43 -13.91
N ASP A 63 -1.13 -3.57 -13.84
CA ASP A 63 -1.25 -4.48 -14.98
C ASP A 63 -2.17 -3.86 -16.05
N GLY A 64 -1.89 -4.16 -17.31
CA GLY A 64 -2.54 -3.50 -18.47
C GLY A 64 -4.06 -3.70 -18.61
N ASP A 65 -4.70 -4.47 -17.74
CA ASP A 65 -6.14 -4.80 -17.79
C ASP A 65 -6.99 -4.08 -16.72
N GLY A 66 -6.38 -3.19 -15.91
CA GLY A 66 -7.12 -2.32 -14.97
C GLY A 66 -7.34 -2.92 -13.58
#